data_AF-G3BBJ3-F1
#
_entry.id   AF-G3BBJ3-F1
#
_cell.length_a   1.000
_cell.length_b   1.000
_cell.length_c   1.000
_cell.angle_alpha   90.00
_cell.angle_beta   90.00
_cell.angle_gamma   90.00
#
_symmetry.space_group_name_H-M   'P 1'
#
loop_
_entity.id
_entity.type
_entity.pdbx_description
1 polymer ?
#
loop_
_entity_poly.entity_id
_entity_poly.type
_entity_poly.pdbx_seq_one_letter_code
_entity_poly.pdbx_strand_id
1 'polypeptide(L)'
;MFLRRSLTFRQIIWTKQCQPHTFYRLNSTKAELLQKYKDKLEAKAKILGYQSVEDLNESLKDDIEARKKQLNAIDPLKDLEGFEAEQASKMKKNILDHQIKIRDPIKRDAPIAPYKTLDSFVDSAKLKDLNKQEIEYIWRARFQKDDRSMVAILGATQFSNMYALGFKNRTFILPLAKESGGYEMHFVQWSFVGPETTHCMLTTLAEYKLHNEYAKPHSTIMFHQELAHEKDVVLMNCHVEKESNVSLADAQFLILNIQRFYGAMKSISKAKLELLEAFNRGEEMFDMEKLIEEATSFE
;
A
#
# COMPACT_ATOMS: atom_id res chain seq x y z
N MET A 1 23.05 49.33 24.46
CA MET A 1 23.29 49.27 23.00
C MET A 1 23.38 47.80 22.64
N PHE A 2 22.26 47.15 22.27
CA PHE A 2 21.82 46.95 20.87
C PHE A 2 22.90 46.18 20.08
N LEU A 3 22.69 44.98 19.53
CA LEU A 3 21.50 44.43 18.87
C LEU A 3 21.44 42.90 18.92
N ARG A 4 20.20 42.40 19.07
CA ARG A 4 19.71 41.10 18.61
C ARG A 4 19.93 40.93 17.09
N ARG A 5 20.26 39.72 16.66
CA ARG A 5 19.90 39.13 15.34
C ARG A 5 19.70 37.62 15.57
N SER A 6 18.50 37.15 15.88
CA SER A 6 17.48 36.69 14.92
C SER A 6 18.08 36.11 13.64
N LEU A 7 18.25 34.79 13.61
CA LEU A 7 18.33 34.03 12.35
C LEU A 7 17.09 33.16 12.26
N THR A 8 16.25 33.64 11.37
CA THR A 8 14.95 33.18 10.89
C THR A 8 14.91 31.69 10.54
N PHE A 9 13.91 31.05 11.14
CA PHE A 9 13.11 29.93 10.67
C PHE A 9 13.18 29.77 9.14
N ARG A 10 13.92 28.76 8.65
CA ARG A 10 13.80 28.31 7.26
C ARG A 10 12.64 27.33 7.17
N GLN A 11 11.55 27.84 6.62
CA GLN A 11 10.37 27.12 6.18
C GLN A 11 10.80 26.01 5.20
N ILE A 12 10.80 24.77 5.68
CA ILE A 12 10.99 23.59 4.83
C ILE A 12 9.67 23.37 4.10
N ILE A 13 9.61 23.86 2.87
CA ILE A 13 8.53 23.59 1.92
C ILE A 13 8.68 22.13 1.52
N TRP A 14 7.78 21.27 2.01
CA TRP A 14 7.65 19.90 1.51
C TRP A 14 7.01 19.96 0.12
N THR A 15 7.85 19.93 -0.91
CA THR A 15 7.39 19.56 -2.25
C THR A 15 6.92 18.11 -2.20
N LYS A 16 5.62 17.90 -2.42
CA LYS A 16 5.00 16.59 -2.62
C LYS A 16 5.76 15.84 -3.73
N GLN A 17 6.60 14.91 -3.34
CA GLN A 17 7.28 14.03 -4.28
C GLN A 17 6.35 12.83 -4.50
N CYS A 18 5.39 13.00 -5.43
CA CYS A 18 4.71 11.86 -6.04
C CYS A 18 5.78 11.05 -6.77
N GLN A 19 6.13 9.88 -6.23
CA GLN A 19 6.95 8.91 -6.94
C GLN A 19 6.08 8.33 -8.07
N PRO A 20 6.51 8.41 -9.35
CA PRO A 20 5.78 7.77 -10.42
C PRO A 20 5.87 6.25 -10.26
N HIS A 21 4.76 5.57 -10.56
CA HIS A 21 4.67 4.12 -10.65
C HIS A 21 5.87 3.54 -11.42
N THR A 22 6.48 2.52 -10.84
CA THR A 22 7.68 1.83 -11.35
C THR A 22 7.45 1.37 -12.78
N PHE A 23 8.03 2.10 -13.72
CA PHE A 23 8.08 1.73 -15.13
C PHE A 23 8.99 0.50 -15.26
N TYR A 24 8.49 -0.60 -15.83
CA TYR A 24 9.29 -1.77 -16.16
C TYR A 24 10.57 -1.33 -16.89
N ARG A 25 11.75 -1.54 -16.28
CA ARG A 25 13.02 -1.36 -16.98
C ARG A 25 13.22 -2.56 -17.90
N LEU A 26 12.82 -2.41 -19.16
CA LEU A 26 13.41 -3.19 -20.24
C LEU A 26 14.91 -2.92 -20.21
N ASN A 27 15.71 -3.90 -19.79
CA ASN A 27 17.18 -3.86 -19.83
C ASN A 27 17.71 -3.95 -21.27
N SER A 28 17.25 -3.06 -22.14
CA SER A 28 17.95 -2.75 -23.37
C SER A 28 18.29 -1.28 -23.33
N THR A 29 19.57 -0.97 -23.45
CA THR A 29 19.97 0.43 -23.51
C THR A 29 19.28 1.06 -24.72
N LYS A 30 18.82 2.31 -24.57
CA LYS A 30 18.13 3.04 -25.65
C LYS A 30 18.91 2.98 -26.99
N ALA A 31 20.24 2.92 -26.91
CA ALA A 31 21.14 2.77 -28.04
C ALA A 31 21.03 1.40 -28.75
N GLU A 32 21.01 0.29 -28.01
CA GLU A 32 20.86 -1.06 -28.59
C GLU A 32 19.50 -1.25 -29.26
N LEU A 33 18.42 -0.75 -28.63
CA LEU A 33 17.09 -0.76 -29.25
C LEU A 33 17.08 0.02 -30.55
N LEU A 34 17.61 1.25 -30.55
CA LEU A 34 17.68 2.09 -31.75
C LEU A 34 18.43 1.41 -32.89
N GLN A 35 19.55 0.74 -32.59
CA GLN A 35 20.32 0.01 -33.59
C GLN A 35 19.50 -1.14 -34.19
N LYS A 36 18.83 -1.95 -33.34
CA LYS A 36 17.97 -3.05 -33.79
C LYS A 36 16.81 -2.57 -34.67
N TYR A 37 16.23 -1.40 -34.38
CA TYR A 37 15.19 -0.82 -35.22
C TYR A 37 15.75 -0.28 -36.54
N LYS A 38 16.94 0.31 -36.54
CA LYS A 38 17.62 0.76 -37.74
C LYS A 38 17.91 -0.39 -38.70
N ASP A 39 18.48 -1.49 -38.19
CA ASP A 39 18.79 -2.68 -39.00
C ASP A 39 17.53 -3.30 -39.63
N LYS A 40 16.40 -3.28 -38.90
CA LYS A 40 15.10 -3.75 -39.42
C LYS A 40 14.54 -2.85 -40.51
N LEU A 41 14.70 -1.53 -40.41
CA LEU A 41 14.27 -0.59 -41.44
C LEU A 41 15.11 -0.75 -42.70
N GLU A 42 16.42 -0.94 -42.56
CA GLU A 42 17.33 -1.22 -43.69
C GLU A 42 17.01 -2.55 -44.36
N ALA A 43 16.74 -3.62 -43.59
CA ALA A 43 16.31 -4.90 -44.14
C ALA A 43 15.00 -4.78 -44.92
N LYS A 44 14.04 -4.01 -44.39
CA LYS A 44 12.73 -3.78 -45.02
C LYS A 44 12.84 -2.91 -46.29
N ALA A 45 13.71 -1.90 -46.28
CA ALA A 45 14.03 -1.08 -47.45
C ALA A 45 14.60 -1.95 -48.58
N LYS A 46 15.55 -2.84 -48.26
CA LYS A 46 16.14 -3.79 -49.22
C LYS A 46 15.11 -4.77 -49.80
N ILE A 47 14.22 -5.31 -48.97
CA ILE A 47 13.16 -6.25 -49.41
C ILE A 47 12.19 -5.57 -50.38
N LEU A 48 11.86 -4.30 -50.13
CA LEU A 48 10.94 -3.52 -50.95
C LEU A 48 11.60 -2.83 -52.15
N GLY A 49 12.93 -2.99 -52.32
CA GLY A 49 13.68 -2.47 -53.46
C GLY A 49 14.10 -1.00 -53.36
N TYR A 50 14.08 -0.40 -52.16
CA TYR A 50 14.55 0.98 -51.93
C TYR A 50 16.06 1.02 -51.64
N GLN A 51 16.75 2.06 -52.10
CA GLN A 51 18.21 2.20 -51.97
C GLN A 51 18.63 2.70 -50.58
N SER A 52 17.78 3.46 -49.90
CA SER A 52 18.02 4.00 -48.57
C SER A 52 16.78 3.95 -47.66
N VAL A 53 16.97 4.13 -46.35
CA VAL A 53 15.86 4.23 -45.38
C VAL A 53 15.11 5.55 -45.56
N GLU A 54 15.79 6.59 -46.03
CA GLU A 54 15.22 7.88 -46.37
C GLU A 54 14.21 7.78 -47.51
N ASP A 55 14.53 7.05 -48.60
CA ASP A 55 13.62 6.84 -49.74
C ASP A 55 12.37 6.03 -49.34
N LEU A 56 12.54 5.06 -48.44
CA LEU A 56 11.43 4.29 -47.86
C LEU A 56 10.52 5.19 -47.00
N ASN A 57 11.10 6.14 -46.27
CA ASN A 57 10.34 7.06 -45.42
C ASN A 57 9.60 8.12 -46.25
N GLU A 58 10.19 8.56 -47.36
CA GLU A 58 9.56 9.52 -48.28
C GLU A 58 8.40 8.87 -49.05
N SER A 59 8.58 7.65 -49.56
CA SER A 59 7.51 6.91 -50.26
C SER A 59 6.32 6.55 -49.35
N LEU A 60 6.56 6.29 -48.07
CA LEU A 60 5.52 5.94 -47.10
C LEU A 60 5.05 7.12 -46.25
N LYS A 61 5.47 8.34 -46.55
CA LYS A 61 5.20 9.51 -45.72
C LYS A 61 3.70 9.74 -45.48
N ASP A 62 2.89 9.64 -46.54
CA ASP A 62 1.44 9.84 -46.46
C ASP A 62 0.76 8.71 -45.64
N ASP A 63 1.21 7.47 -45.82
CA ASP A 63 0.73 6.31 -45.04
C ASP A 63 1.12 6.42 -43.56
N ILE A 64 2.32 6.93 -43.28
CA ILE A 64 2.81 7.17 -41.92
C ILE A 64 2.00 8.28 -41.27
N GLU A 65 1.70 9.38 -41.98
CA GLU A 65 0.88 10.48 -41.48
C GLU A 65 -0.57 10.04 -41.22
N ALA A 66 -1.16 9.25 -42.14
CA ALA A 66 -2.48 8.67 -41.97
C ALA A 66 -2.54 7.73 -40.75
N ARG A 67 -1.57 6.82 -40.60
CA ARG A 67 -1.48 5.91 -39.43
C ARG A 67 -1.21 6.66 -38.13
N LYS A 68 -0.35 7.68 -38.13
CA LYS A 68 -0.12 8.53 -36.95
C LYS A 68 -1.42 9.22 -36.53
N LYS A 69 -2.20 9.72 -37.48
CA LYS A 69 -3.50 10.34 -37.20
C LYS A 69 -4.51 9.34 -36.63
N GLN A 70 -4.53 8.10 -37.13
CA GLN A 70 -5.38 7.02 -36.59
C GLN A 70 -4.95 6.60 -35.18
N LEU A 71 -3.66 6.40 -34.95
CA LEU A 71 -3.13 5.98 -33.65
C LEU A 71 -3.23 7.09 -32.59
N ASN A 72 -3.06 8.35 -32.97
CA ASN A 72 -3.24 9.49 -32.07
C ASN A 72 -4.72 9.80 -31.79
N ALA A 73 -5.65 9.27 -32.59
CA ALA A 73 -7.09 9.41 -32.35
C ALA A 73 -7.60 8.43 -31.29
N ILE A 74 -6.89 7.32 -31.09
CA ILE A 74 -7.16 6.34 -30.04
C ILE A 74 -6.42 6.83 -28.80
N ASP A 75 -7.18 7.32 -27.81
CA ASP A 75 -6.61 7.69 -26.51
C ASP A 75 -6.45 6.42 -25.68
N PRO A 76 -5.22 5.90 -25.49
CA PRO A 76 -5.01 4.67 -24.73
C PRO A 76 -5.49 4.77 -23.28
N LEU A 77 -5.66 5.99 -22.76
CA LEU A 77 -6.19 6.22 -21.42
C LEU A 77 -7.70 5.92 -21.36
N LYS A 78 -8.46 6.27 -22.40
CA LYS A 78 -9.90 5.99 -22.46
C LYS A 78 -10.20 4.50 -22.57
N ASP A 79 -9.38 3.76 -23.29
CA ASP A 79 -9.53 2.30 -23.40
C ASP A 79 -9.25 1.62 -22.04
N LEU A 80 -8.24 2.10 -21.30
CA LEU A 80 -7.96 1.64 -19.93
C LEU A 80 -9.11 1.99 -18.98
N GLU A 81 -9.59 3.23 -18.99
CA GLU A 81 -10.72 3.67 -18.17
C GLU A 81 -12.00 2.86 -18.47
N GLY A 82 -12.26 2.57 -19.75
CA GLY A 82 -13.39 1.73 -20.17
C GLY A 82 -13.28 0.30 -19.66
N PHE A 83 -12.09 -0.30 -19.75
CA PHE A 83 -11.82 -1.64 -19.25
C PHE A 83 -11.95 -1.73 -17.71
N GLU A 84 -11.42 -0.74 -16.98
CA GLU A 84 -11.57 -0.65 -15.53
C GLU A 84 -13.05 -0.48 -15.12
N ALA A 85 -13.81 0.36 -15.83
CA ALA A 85 -15.23 0.56 -15.59
C ALA A 85 -16.06 -0.70 -15.86
N GLU A 86 -15.76 -1.43 -16.94
CA GLU A 86 -16.41 -2.71 -17.23
C GLU A 86 -16.12 -3.75 -16.15
N GLN A 87 -14.87 -3.87 -15.70
CA GLN A 87 -14.50 -4.77 -14.60
C GLN A 87 -15.24 -4.41 -13.31
N ALA A 88 -15.27 -3.13 -12.95
CA ALA A 88 -16.01 -2.65 -11.78
C ALA A 88 -17.51 -2.99 -11.88
N SER A 89 -18.11 -2.86 -13.06
CA SER A 89 -19.54 -3.20 -13.29
C SER A 89 -19.82 -4.70 -13.16
N LYS A 90 -18.96 -5.57 -13.68
CA LYS A 90 -19.06 -7.03 -13.56
C LYS A 90 -18.90 -7.47 -12.11
N MET A 91 -17.99 -6.86 -11.37
CA MET A 91 -17.81 -7.13 -9.94
C MET A 91 -19.00 -6.66 -9.12
N LYS A 92 -19.58 -5.48 -9.37
CA LYS A 92 -20.81 -5.05 -8.68
C LYS A 92 -21.93 -6.08 -8.80
N LYS A 93 -22.10 -6.69 -9.98
CA LYS A 93 -23.07 -7.78 -10.20
C LYS A 93 -22.72 -9.03 -9.38
N ASN A 94 -21.49 -9.50 -9.44
CA ASN A 94 -21.05 -10.66 -8.66
C ASN A 94 -21.16 -10.43 -7.14
N ILE A 95 -20.89 -9.22 -6.67
CA ILE A 95 -20.96 -8.85 -5.25
C ILE A 95 -22.41 -8.79 -4.75
N LEU A 96 -23.34 -8.27 -5.57
CA LEU A 96 -24.78 -8.32 -5.29
C LEU A 96 -25.28 -9.77 -5.14
N ASP A 97 -24.77 -10.69 -5.96
CA ASP A 97 -25.13 -12.11 -5.90
C ASP A 97 -24.48 -12.84 -4.69
N HIS A 98 -23.31 -12.41 -4.23
CA HIS A 98 -22.54 -13.07 -3.14
C HIS A 98 -22.64 -12.36 -1.76
N GLN A 99 -23.58 -11.44 -1.57
CA GLN A 99 -23.86 -10.75 -0.30
C GLN A 99 -22.65 -10.07 0.38
N ILE A 100 -21.66 -9.58 -0.37
CA ILE A 100 -20.54 -8.82 0.22
C ILE A 100 -21.03 -7.38 0.47
N LYS A 101 -21.10 -6.96 1.74
CA LYS A 101 -21.45 -5.58 2.12
C LYS A 101 -20.28 -4.64 1.79
N ILE A 102 -20.39 -3.88 0.70
CA ILE A 102 -19.43 -2.83 0.33
C ILE A 102 -19.84 -1.53 1.02
N ARG A 103 -18.87 -0.86 1.65
CA ARG A 103 -19.08 0.46 2.27
C ARG A 103 -18.91 1.59 1.28
N ASP A 104 -19.62 2.70 1.49
CA ASP A 104 -19.52 3.88 0.66
C ASP A 104 -18.10 4.48 0.68
N PRO A 105 -17.61 5.02 -0.45
CA PRO A 105 -16.29 5.64 -0.52
C PRO A 105 -16.17 6.89 0.36
N ILE A 106 -14.94 7.28 0.67
CA ILE A 106 -14.63 8.58 1.27
C ILE A 106 -15.01 9.67 0.26
N LYS A 107 -15.75 10.69 0.71
CA LYS A 107 -16.09 11.84 -0.14
C LYS A 107 -14.82 12.64 -0.44
N ARG A 108 -14.62 13.02 -1.70
CA ARG A 108 -13.44 13.79 -2.17
C ARG A 108 -13.23 15.09 -1.40
N ASP A 109 -14.32 15.77 -1.04
CA ASP A 109 -14.30 17.06 -0.35
C ASP A 109 -14.35 16.93 1.18
N ALA A 110 -14.20 15.71 1.72
CA ALA A 110 -14.19 15.52 3.17
C ALA A 110 -12.96 16.21 3.78
N PRO A 111 -13.13 16.98 4.87
CA PRO A 111 -12.01 17.62 5.54
C PRO A 111 -11.05 16.56 6.09
N ILE A 112 -9.74 16.74 5.81
CA ILE A 112 -8.70 15.85 6.33
C ILE A 112 -8.53 16.14 7.83
N ALA A 113 -9.04 15.25 8.66
CA ALA A 113 -8.87 15.35 10.10
C ALA A 113 -7.39 15.13 10.49
N PRO A 114 -6.88 15.82 11.54
CA PRO A 114 -5.57 15.53 12.07
C PRO A 114 -5.53 14.09 12.61
N TYR A 115 -4.37 13.44 12.48
CA TYR A 115 -4.17 12.10 13.04
C TYR A 115 -4.13 12.15 14.58
N LYS A 116 -4.56 11.06 15.22
CA LYS A 116 -4.57 10.94 16.68
C LYS A 116 -3.20 10.52 17.18
N THR A 117 -2.67 11.21 18.18
CA THR A 117 -1.45 10.86 18.91
C THR A 117 -1.79 10.12 20.20
N LEU A 118 -0.79 9.62 20.94
CA LEU A 118 -1.03 8.98 22.24
C LEU A 118 -1.82 9.87 23.19
N ASP A 119 -1.51 11.17 23.19
CA ASP A 119 -2.15 12.19 24.04
C ASP A 119 -3.66 12.35 23.76
N SER A 120 -4.11 11.97 22.56
CA SER A 120 -5.55 11.93 22.23
C SER A 120 -6.32 10.83 22.98
N PHE A 121 -5.61 9.86 23.55
CA PHE A 121 -6.19 8.71 24.25
C PHE A 121 -5.89 8.74 25.74
N VAL A 122 -4.64 9.01 26.12
CA VAL A 122 -4.14 9.01 27.49
C VAL A 122 -3.06 10.09 27.62
N ASP A 123 -3.06 10.80 28.74
CA ASP A 123 -2.06 11.83 29.08
C ASP A 123 -0.65 11.24 29.09
N SER A 124 0.13 11.59 28.05
CA SER A 124 1.45 11.02 27.80
C SER A 124 2.46 11.37 28.89
N ALA A 125 2.34 12.56 29.51
CA ALA A 125 3.23 13.01 30.56
C ALA A 125 3.09 12.15 31.82
N LYS A 126 1.85 11.79 32.19
CA LYS A 126 1.59 10.94 33.36
C LYS A 126 2.07 9.51 33.18
N LEU A 127 2.05 8.99 31.95
CA LEU A 127 2.52 7.63 31.68
C LEU A 127 4.03 7.47 31.87
N LYS A 128 4.81 8.54 31.74
CA LYS A 128 6.28 8.50 31.90
C LYS A 128 6.72 8.17 33.32
N ASP A 129 5.92 8.49 34.32
CA ASP A 129 6.24 8.20 35.73
C ASP A 129 5.86 6.77 36.15
N LEU A 130 5.10 6.05 35.31
CA LEU A 130 4.56 4.73 35.63
C LEU A 130 5.47 3.60 35.17
N ASN A 131 5.27 2.42 35.75
CA ASN A 131 5.92 1.19 35.30
C ASN A 131 5.18 0.56 34.10
N LYS A 132 5.82 -0.42 33.44
CA LYS A 132 5.25 -1.05 32.23
C LYS A 132 3.87 -1.71 32.48
N GLN A 133 3.68 -2.33 33.64
CA GLN A 133 2.41 -3.02 33.99
C GLN A 133 1.28 -2.02 34.23
N GLU A 134 1.57 -0.90 34.89
CA GLU A 134 0.60 0.18 35.12
C GLU A 134 0.18 0.83 33.80
N ILE A 135 1.14 1.10 32.91
CA ILE A 135 0.87 1.59 31.55
C ILE A 135 -0.04 0.60 30.81
N GLU A 136 0.24 -0.70 30.93
CA GLU A 136 -0.58 -1.74 30.32
C GLU A 136 -2.01 -1.75 30.83
N TYR A 137 -2.21 -1.68 32.15
CA TYR A 137 -3.54 -1.64 32.72
C TYR A 137 -4.34 -0.42 32.28
N ILE A 138 -3.70 0.76 32.27
CA ILE A 138 -4.36 2.00 31.80
C ILE A 138 -4.72 1.89 30.32
N TRP A 139 -3.81 1.38 29.49
CA TRP A 139 -4.04 1.22 28.06
C TRP A 139 -5.20 0.26 27.79
N ARG A 140 -5.25 -0.89 28.47
CA ARG A 140 -6.36 -1.84 28.37
C ARG A 140 -7.69 -1.23 28.86
N ALA A 141 -7.67 -0.56 30.00
CA ALA A 141 -8.86 0.07 30.58
C ALA A 141 -9.44 1.16 29.66
N ARG A 142 -8.59 1.90 28.94
CA ARG A 142 -9.01 2.97 28.02
C ARG A 142 -9.96 2.50 26.92
N PHE A 143 -9.78 1.26 26.46
CA PHE A 143 -10.49 0.67 25.33
C PHE A 143 -11.47 -0.43 25.74
N GLN A 144 -11.54 -0.80 27.03
CA GLN A 144 -12.37 -1.88 27.55
C GLN A 144 -13.86 -1.78 27.19
N LYS A 145 -14.39 -0.57 27.00
CA LYS A 145 -15.81 -0.33 26.65
C LYS A 145 -16.09 -0.36 25.15
N ASP A 146 -15.06 -0.33 24.31
CA ASP A 146 -15.19 -0.35 22.86
C ASP A 146 -15.04 -1.80 22.37
N ASP A 147 -16.18 -2.41 22.09
CA ASP A 147 -16.34 -3.79 21.60
C ASP A 147 -15.81 -4.00 20.18
N ARG A 148 -15.31 -2.95 19.51
CA ARG A 148 -14.67 -3.02 18.20
C ARG A 148 -13.22 -2.56 18.21
N SER A 149 -12.66 -2.42 19.40
CA SER A 149 -11.26 -2.08 19.57
C SER A 149 -10.44 -3.27 20.05
N MET A 150 -9.19 -3.31 19.61
CA MET A 150 -8.19 -4.23 20.13
C MET A 150 -6.98 -3.42 20.59
N VAL A 151 -6.30 -3.91 21.62
CA VAL A 151 -5.12 -3.26 22.18
C VAL A 151 -4.01 -4.27 22.36
N ALA A 152 -2.78 -3.83 22.13
CA ALA A 152 -1.58 -4.62 22.42
C ALA A 152 -0.43 -3.69 22.84
N ILE A 153 0.61 -4.32 23.36
CA ILE A 153 1.84 -3.67 23.77
C ILE A 153 2.99 -4.43 23.13
N LEU A 154 3.90 -3.68 22.51
CA LEU A 154 5.08 -4.23 21.87
C LEU A 154 6.33 -3.66 22.54
N GLY A 155 7.42 -4.44 22.55
CA GLY A 155 8.73 -3.92 22.92
C GLY A 155 9.30 -3.02 21.82
N ALA A 156 10.21 -2.12 22.16
CA ALA A 156 10.80 -1.20 21.17
C ALA A 156 11.58 -1.96 20.08
N THR A 157 12.33 -3.00 20.44
CA THR A 157 13.04 -3.85 19.48
C THR A 157 12.07 -4.57 18.54
N GLN A 158 10.98 -5.09 19.10
CA GLN A 158 9.96 -5.81 18.34
C GLN A 158 9.32 -4.90 17.28
N PHE A 159 8.95 -3.69 17.70
CA PHE A 159 8.36 -2.71 16.81
C PHE A 159 9.38 -2.16 15.82
N SER A 160 10.65 -1.94 16.20
CA SER A 160 11.69 -1.42 15.31
C SER A 160 11.91 -2.32 14.09
N ASN A 161 11.91 -3.64 14.27
CA ASN A 161 12.01 -4.59 13.16
C ASN A 161 10.81 -4.47 12.22
N MET A 162 9.62 -4.41 12.80
CA MET A 162 8.36 -4.23 12.06
C MET A 162 8.30 -2.90 11.32
N TYR A 163 8.77 -1.82 11.94
CA TYR A 163 8.85 -0.49 11.36
C TYR A 163 9.80 -0.47 10.15
N ALA A 164 10.99 -1.06 10.27
CA ALA A 164 11.96 -1.10 9.18
C ALA A 164 11.42 -1.84 7.95
N LEU A 165 10.76 -2.99 8.17
CA LEU A 165 10.13 -3.76 7.10
C LEU A 165 8.91 -3.03 6.53
N GLY A 166 8.05 -2.45 7.37
CA GLY A 166 6.90 -1.65 6.95
C GLY A 166 7.30 -0.42 6.14
N PHE A 167 8.45 0.17 6.45
CA PHE A 167 8.95 1.35 5.75
C PHE A 167 9.48 0.99 4.36
N LYS A 168 10.21 -0.12 4.24
CA LYS A 168 10.75 -0.65 2.98
C LYS A 168 9.65 -1.24 2.09
N ASN A 169 8.70 -1.95 2.70
CA ASN A 169 7.63 -2.70 2.04
C ASN A 169 6.29 -2.15 2.50
N ARG A 170 5.85 -1.01 1.93
CA ARG A 170 4.70 -0.27 2.47
C ARG A 170 3.36 -0.91 2.20
N THR A 171 3.29 -1.79 1.21
CA THR A 171 2.04 -2.39 0.75
C THR A 171 2.14 -3.89 0.76
N PHE A 172 1.07 -4.59 1.11
CA PHE A 172 1.02 -6.04 1.00
C PHE A 172 -0.41 -6.52 0.84
N ILE A 173 -0.59 -7.82 0.64
CA ILE A 173 -1.90 -8.45 0.63
C ILE A 173 -1.88 -9.64 1.60
N LEU A 174 -2.98 -9.83 2.31
CA LEU A 174 -3.15 -10.93 3.25
C LEU A 174 -4.46 -11.65 2.97
N PRO A 175 -4.45 -13.00 2.90
CA PRO A 175 -5.65 -13.78 2.76
C PRO A 175 -6.33 -13.99 4.12
N LEU A 176 -7.65 -13.91 4.13
CA LEU A 176 -8.52 -14.28 5.23
C LEU A 176 -9.46 -15.40 4.77
N ALA A 177 -9.40 -16.55 5.42
CA ALA A 177 -10.31 -17.66 5.11
C ALA A 177 -11.75 -17.29 5.45
N LYS A 178 -12.69 -17.64 4.57
CA LYS A 178 -14.13 -17.47 4.79
C LYS A 178 -14.82 -18.81 4.98
N GLU A 179 -15.87 -18.80 5.79
CA GLU A 179 -16.71 -19.98 6.07
C GLU A 179 -17.35 -20.57 4.80
N SER A 180 -17.60 -19.73 3.78
CA SER A 180 -18.19 -20.15 2.50
C SER A 180 -17.27 -20.99 1.62
N GLY A 181 -16.03 -21.26 2.05
CA GLY A 181 -14.99 -21.90 1.24
C GLY A 181 -14.36 -20.89 0.28
N GLY A 182 -13.19 -20.38 0.65
CA GLY A 182 -12.45 -19.41 -0.15
C GLY A 182 -11.66 -18.43 0.73
N TYR A 183 -10.91 -17.54 0.07
CA TYR A 183 -10.11 -16.52 0.73
C TYR A 183 -10.55 -15.13 0.27
N GLU A 184 -10.84 -14.26 1.23
CA GLU A 184 -10.97 -12.84 0.98
C GLU A 184 -9.59 -12.19 1.12
N MET A 185 -9.17 -11.46 0.09
CA MET A 185 -7.89 -10.75 0.13
C MET A 185 -8.07 -9.37 0.75
N HIS A 186 -7.18 -9.03 1.68
CA HIS A 186 -7.10 -7.73 2.33
C HIS A 186 -5.80 -7.04 1.95
N PHE A 187 -5.93 -5.81 1.47
CA PHE A 187 -4.82 -4.92 1.18
C PHE A 187 -4.32 -4.27 2.47
N VAL A 188 -3.03 -4.40 2.72
CA VAL A 188 -2.30 -3.84 3.85
C VAL A 188 -1.53 -2.61 3.37
N GLN A 189 -1.68 -1.49 4.07
CA GLN A 189 -0.95 -0.26 3.77
C GLN A 189 -0.38 0.39 5.02
N TRP A 190 0.94 0.54 5.04
CA TRP A 190 1.66 1.29 6.07
C TRP A 190 1.68 2.79 5.75
N SER A 191 1.35 3.61 6.76
CA SER A 191 1.36 5.07 6.68
C SER A 191 2.11 5.66 7.86
N PHE A 192 3.16 6.42 7.56
CA PHE A 192 4.04 7.06 8.54
C PHE A 192 3.57 8.51 8.73
N VAL A 193 2.52 8.70 9.52
CA VAL A 193 1.77 9.96 9.62
C VAL A 193 2.47 11.01 10.49
N GLY A 194 3.31 10.59 11.42
CA GLY A 194 4.02 11.47 12.34
C GLY A 194 5.34 10.86 12.82
N PRO A 195 6.12 11.61 13.61
CA PRO A 195 7.42 11.16 14.11
C PRO A 195 7.30 9.94 15.02
N GLU A 196 6.30 9.93 15.91
CA GLU A 196 6.08 8.90 16.93
C GLU A 196 4.79 8.11 16.68
N THR A 197 4.14 8.28 15.52
CA THR A 197 2.86 7.63 15.22
C THR A 197 2.88 7.00 13.84
N THR A 198 2.66 5.69 13.81
CA THR A 198 2.61 4.89 12.57
C THR A 198 1.25 4.22 12.47
N HIS A 199 0.63 4.26 11.29
CA HIS A 199 -0.62 3.58 11.01
C HIS A 199 -0.40 2.39 10.08
N CYS A 200 -1.18 1.34 10.28
CA CYS A 200 -1.32 0.24 9.34
C CYS A 200 -2.82 0.05 9.05
N MET A 201 -3.19 0.18 7.79
CA MET A 201 -4.58 0.21 7.34
C MET A 201 -4.88 -1.07 6.56
N LEU A 202 -6.02 -1.68 6.86
CA LEU A 202 -6.50 -2.88 6.18
C LEU A 202 -7.78 -2.55 5.43
N THR A 203 -7.80 -2.89 4.15
CA THR A 203 -8.94 -2.66 3.25
C THR A 203 -9.22 -3.93 2.47
N THR A 204 -10.48 -4.30 2.29
CA THR A 204 -10.82 -5.45 1.45
C THR A 204 -10.46 -5.14 0.01
N LEU A 205 -9.82 -6.08 -0.70
CA LEU A 205 -9.38 -5.88 -2.08
C LEU A 205 -10.56 -5.58 -3.02
N ALA A 206 -11.74 -6.15 -2.75
CA ALA A 206 -12.98 -5.83 -3.46
C ALA A 206 -13.39 -4.35 -3.30
N GLU A 207 -13.32 -3.80 -2.08
CA GLU A 207 -13.61 -2.38 -1.82
C GLU A 207 -12.55 -1.48 -2.46
N TYR A 208 -11.28 -1.88 -2.37
CA TYR A 208 -10.17 -1.15 -2.99
C TYR A 208 -10.28 -1.08 -4.51
N LYS A 209 -10.63 -2.19 -5.19
CA LYS A 209 -10.84 -2.19 -6.65
C LYS A 209 -12.02 -1.32 -7.09
N LEU A 210 -13.02 -1.16 -6.23
CA LEU A 210 -14.21 -0.38 -6.56
C LEU A 210 -14.03 1.13 -6.31
N HIS A 211 -13.28 1.48 -5.27
CA HIS A 211 -13.16 2.86 -4.79
C HIS A 211 -11.74 3.43 -4.87
N ASN A 212 -10.75 2.63 -5.25
CA ASN A 212 -9.33 2.97 -5.33
C ASN A 212 -8.86 3.70 -4.05
N GLU A 213 -8.27 4.88 -4.20
CA GLU A 213 -7.77 5.72 -3.10
C GLU A 213 -8.87 6.19 -2.12
N TYR A 214 -10.14 6.10 -2.50
CA TYR A 214 -11.28 6.48 -1.66
C TYR A 214 -11.91 5.30 -0.91
N ALA A 215 -11.32 4.10 -1.03
CA ALA A 215 -11.77 2.96 -0.25
C ALA A 215 -11.49 3.20 1.24
N LYS A 216 -12.53 3.07 2.07
CA LYS A 216 -12.38 3.19 3.52
C LYS A 216 -11.68 1.94 4.04
N PRO A 217 -10.63 2.04 4.88
CA PRO A 217 -10.11 0.86 5.57
C PRO A 217 -11.18 0.29 6.50
N HIS A 218 -11.30 -1.03 6.58
CA HIS A 218 -12.17 -1.68 7.56
C HIS A 218 -11.52 -1.75 8.93
N SER A 219 -10.19 -1.79 8.97
CA SER A 219 -9.44 -1.83 10.22
C SER A 219 -8.28 -0.85 10.15
N THR A 220 -8.17 0.00 11.17
CA THR A 220 -7.06 0.94 11.30
C THR A 220 -6.29 0.62 12.57
N ILE A 221 -5.03 0.23 12.40
CA ILE A 221 -4.09 -0.06 13.47
C ILE A 221 -3.20 1.17 13.65
N MET A 222 -3.04 1.62 14.88
CA MET A 222 -2.20 2.75 15.27
C MET A 222 -1.13 2.26 16.24
N PHE A 223 0.10 2.67 16.00
CA PHE A 223 1.27 2.40 16.84
C PHE A 223 1.82 3.73 17.38
N HIS A 224 1.81 3.84 18.70
CA HIS A 224 2.26 4.99 19.49
C HIS A 224 3.64 4.69 20.08
N GLN A 225 4.64 5.43 19.61
CA GLN A 225 6.06 5.20 19.89
C GLN A 225 6.62 6.15 20.96
N GLU A 226 5.80 7.07 21.49
CA GLU A 226 6.21 8.13 22.41
C GLU A 226 6.91 7.61 23.70
N LEU A 227 6.67 6.35 24.08
CA LEU A 227 7.27 5.69 25.25
C LEU A 227 8.37 4.68 24.88
N ALA A 228 8.69 4.51 23.59
CA ALA A 228 9.57 3.46 23.09
C ALA A 228 11.00 3.61 23.64
N HIS A 229 11.55 4.82 23.60
CA HIS A 229 12.93 5.07 24.04
C HIS A 229 13.11 5.01 25.56
N GLU A 230 12.17 5.58 26.33
CA GLU A 230 12.30 5.70 27.79
C GLU A 230 11.84 4.43 28.52
N LYS A 231 10.83 3.74 28.01
CA LYS A 231 10.16 2.61 28.69
C LYS A 231 10.26 1.31 27.91
N ASP A 232 10.82 1.28 26.70
CA ASP A 232 10.82 0.09 25.84
C ASP A 232 9.38 -0.46 25.70
N VAL A 233 8.46 0.45 25.39
CA VAL A 233 7.02 0.20 25.24
C VAL A 233 6.49 0.97 24.04
N VAL A 234 5.86 0.25 23.11
CA VAL A 234 5.06 0.79 22.01
C VAL A 234 3.62 0.35 22.24
N LEU A 235 2.70 1.31 22.26
CA LEU A 235 1.28 1.06 22.48
C LEU A 235 0.58 0.90 21.13
N MET A 236 -0.20 -0.17 20.99
CA MET A 236 -0.98 -0.45 19.80
C MET A 236 -2.47 -0.41 20.13
N ASN A 237 -3.25 0.25 19.28
CA ASN A 237 -4.69 0.07 19.21
C ASN A 237 -5.13 -0.19 17.78
N CYS A 238 -6.13 -1.04 17.60
CA CYS A 238 -6.81 -1.26 16.34
C CYS A 238 -8.30 -0.96 16.52
N HIS A 239 -8.91 -0.28 15.56
CA HIS A 239 -10.35 -0.08 15.50
C HIS A 239 -10.91 -0.74 14.24
N VAL A 240 -11.99 -1.50 14.39
CA VAL A 240 -12.72 -2.14 13.29
C VAL A 240 -14.02 -1.41 13.02
N GLU A 241 -14.21 -0.97 11.79
CA GLU A 241 -15.35 -0.15 11.38
C GLU A 241 -16.69 -0.87 11.55
N LYS A 242 -17.72 -0.10 11.95
CA LYS A 242 -19.01 -0.68 12.32
C LYS A 242 -19.72 -1.40 11.18
N GLU A 243 -19.56 -0.85 9.99
CA GLU A 243 -20.20 -1.26 8.75
C GLU A 243 -19.43 -2.38 8.03
N SER A 244 -18.24 -2.73 8.51
CA SER A 244 -17.42 -3.79 7.91
C SER A 244 -18.01 -5.19 8.17
N ASN A 245 -17.78 -6.10 7.23
CA ASN A 245 -18.05 -7.54 7.37
C ASN A 245 -16.93 -8.31 8.09
N VAL A 246 -15.86 -7.62 8.50
CA VAL A 246 -14.72 -8.21 9.21
C VAL A 246 -15.02 -8.26 10.71
N SER A 247 -14.98 -9.45 11.30
CA SER A 247 -15.14 -9.63 12.75
C SER A 247 -13.89 -9.21 13.51
N LEU A 248 -13.99 -9.05 14.84
CA LEU A 248 -12.81 -8.81 15.67
C LEU A 248 -11.79 -9.95 15.58
N ALA A 249 -12.26 -11.21 15.53
CA ALA A 249 -11.39 -12.38 15.43
C ALA A 249 -10.63 -12.38 14.09
N ASP A 250 -11.31 -12.03 12.99
CA ASP A 250 -10.68 -11.89 11.67
C ASP A 250 -9.63 -10.79 11.66
N ALA A 251 -9.96 -9.64 12.24
CA ALA A 251 -9.03 -8.52 12.34
C ALA A 251 -7.82 -8.88 13.21
N GLN A 252 -8.00 -9.64 14.29
CA GLN A 252 -6.91 -10.17 15.11
C GLN A 252 -6.01 -11.12 14.31
N PHE A 253 -6.61 -12.01 13.51
CA PHE A 253 -5.86 -12.92 12.64
C PHE A 253 -5.03 -12.15 11.58
N LEU A 254 -5.62 -11.11 10.97
CA LEU A 254 -4.89 -10.24 10.05
C LEU A 254 -3.72 -9.53 10.73
N ILE A 255 -3.92 -8.98 11.94
CA ILE A 255 -2.85 -8.35 12.73
C ILE A 255 -1.73 -9.35 13.05
N LEU A 256 -2.09 -10.58 13.41
CA LEU A 256 -1.12 -11.65 13.67
C LEU A 256 -0.27 -11.93 12.42
N ASN A 257 -0.90 -12.01 11.24
CA ASN A 257 -0.17 -12.20 10.00
C ASN A 257 0.69 -10.99 9.62
N ILE A 258 0.26 -9.76 9.89
CA ILE A 258 1.13 -8.58 9.76
C ILE A 258 2.38 -8.76 10.62
N GLN A 259 2.23 -9.16 11.89
CA GLN A 259 3.37 -9.40 12.78
C GLN A 259 4.31 -10.49 12.27
N ARG A 260 3.78 -11.56 11.66
CA ARG A 260 4.55 -12.67 11.09
C ARG A 260 5.32 -12.26 9.84
N PHE A 261 4.70 -11.56 8.91
CA PHE A 261 5.33 -11.13 7.65
C PHE A 261 6.25 -9.92 7.83
N TYR A 262 5.98 -9.05 8.81
CA TYR A 262 6.80 -7.87 9.08
C TYR A 262 7.76 -8.06 10.27
N GLY A 263 8.02 -9.29 10.72
CA GLY A 263 9.15 -9.55 11.61
C GLY A 263 8.99 -8.99 13.03
N ALA A 264 7.75 -8.83 13.50
CA ALA A 264 7.46 -8.55 14.90
C ALA A 264 7.59 -9.81 15.78
N MET A 265 7.88 -10.98 15.21
CA MET A 265 8.20 -12.20 15.96
C MET A 265 9.70 -12.44 16.02
N LYS A 266 10.17 -13.23 16.99
CA LYS A 266 11.62 -13.46 17.25
C LYS A 266 12.38 -14.01 16.04
N SER A 267 11.71 -14.73 15.15
CA SER A 267 12.27 -15.25 13.90
C SER A 267 11.26 -15.04 12.77
N ILE A 268 11.65 -14.29 11.73
CA ILE A 268 10.90 -14.24 10.49
C ILE A 268 11.31 -15.41 9.60
N SER A 269 10.34 -16.15 9.07
CA SER A 269 10.63 -17.14 8.03
C SER A 269 11.20 -16.43 6.80
N LYS A 270 12.29 -16.96 6.24
CA LYS A 270 12.89 -16.41 5.02
C LYS A 270 11.87 -16.37 3.87
N ALA A 271 11.02 -17.40 3.77
CA ALA A 271 9.97 -17.47 2.76
C ALA A 271 8.95 -16.32 2.88
N LYS A 272 8.51 -16.00 4.10
CA LYS A 272 7.58 -14.89 4.36
C LYS A 272 8.20 -13.54 3.98
N LEU A 273 9.47 -13.33 4.30
CA LEU A 273 10.20 -12.12 3.94
C LEU A 273 10.38 -11.99 2.42
N GLU A 274 10.75 -13.09 1.74
CA GLU A 274 10.90 -13.14 0.28
C GLU A 274 9.57 -12.81 -0.42
N LEU A 275 8.45 -13.36 0.04
CA LEU A 275 7.11 -13.05 -0.49
C LEU A 275 6.74 -11.57 -0.31
N LEU A 276 7.01 -11.01 0.88
CA LEU A 276 6.75 -9.59 1.16
C LEU A 276 7.56 -8.69 0.22
N GLU A 277 8.84 -8.98 0.05
CA GLU A 277 9.71 -8.19 -0.81
C GLU A 277 9.39 -8.36 -2.29
N ALA A 278 9.10 -9.59 -2.75
CA ALA A 278 8.73 -9.88 -4.13
C ALA A 278 7.45 -9.13 -4.53
N PHE A 279 6.46 -9.08 -3.63
CA PHE A 279 5.24 -8.30 -3.85
C PHE A 279 5.54 -6.81 -4.06
N ASN A 280 6.34 -6.20 -3.18
CA ASN A 280 6.64 -4.76 -3.25
C ASN A 280 7.56 -4.39 -4.42
N ARG A 281 8.40 -5.33 -4.89
CA ARG A 281 9.23 -5.14 -6.09
C ARG A 281 8.47 -5.41 -7.39
N GLY A 282 7.26 -5.97 -7.33
CA GLY A 282 6.48 -6.33 -8.51
C GLY A 282 7.12 -7.46 -9.31
N GLU A 283 7.76 -8.40 -8.64
CA GLU A 283 8.42 -9.54 -9.29
C GLU A 283 7.37 -10.52 -9.84
N GLU A 284 7.59 -11.03 -11.06
CA GLU A 284 6.71 -12.04 -11.69
C GLU A 284 6.68 -13.37 -10.90
N MET A 285 7.66 -13.62 -10.04
CA MET A 285 7.73 -14.80 -9.17
C MET A 285 6.82 -14.73 -7.94
N PHE A 286 6.09 -13.63 -7.72
CA PHE A 286 5.15 -13.56 -6.62
C PHE A 286 4.01 -14.56 -6.81
N ASP A 287 3.86 -15.47 -5.84
CA ASP A 287 2.96 -16.61 -5.89
C ASP A 287 1.86 -16.49 -4.83
N MET A 288 0.63 -16.39 -5.32
CA MET A 288 -0.57 -16.22 -4.49
C MET A 288 -0.90 -17.48 -3.67
N GLU A 289 -0.62 -18.67 -4.21
CA GLU A 289 -0.91 -19.93 -3.52
C GLU A 289 0.04 -20.11 -2.35
N LYS A 290 1.34 -19.83 -2.56
CA LYS A 290 2.34 -19.82 -1.48
C LYS A 290 2.03 -18.79 -0.40
N LEU A 291 1.52 -17.61 -0.77
CA LEU A 291 1.07 -16.61 0.21
C LEU A 291 -0.03 -17.19 1.11
N ILE A 292 -1.02 -17.85 0.53
CA ILE A 292 -2.13 -18.47 1.28
C ILE A 292 -1.60 -19.56 2.21
N GLU A 293 -0.71 -20.41 1.71
CA GLU A 293 -0.07 -21.46 2.51
C GLU A 293 0.70 -20.87 3.70
N GLU A 294 1.58 -19.89 3.47
CA GLU A 294 2.39 -19.28 4.53
C GLU A 294 1.55 -18.47 5.55
N ALA A 295 0.47 -17.84 5.10
CA ALA A 295 -0.43 -17.07 5.96
C ALA A 295 -1.36 -17.97 6.82
N THR A 296 -1.67 -19.17 6.34
CA THR A 296 -2.53 -20.13 7.04
C THR A 296 -1.74 -21.17 7.84
N SER A 297 -0.49 -21.44 7.46
CA SER A 297 0.44 -22.23 8.24
C SER A 297 0.65 -21.58 9.61
N PHE A 298 0.77 -22.37 10.67
CA PHE A 298 1.06 -21.89 12.02
C PHE A 298 2.55 -22.01 12.39
N GLU A 299 3.39 -22.33 11.41
CA GLU A 299 4.85 -22.42 11.54
C GLU A 299 5.56 -21.05 11.43
#